data_AF-A0A5S3SAW8-F1
#
_entry.id   AF-A0A5S3SAW8-F1
#
_cell.length_a   1.000
_cell.length_b   1.000
_cell.length_c   1.000
_cell.angle_alpha   90.00
_cell.angle_beta   90.00
_cell.angle_gamma   90.00
#
_symmetry.space_group_name_H-M   'P 1'
#
loop_
_entity.id
_entity.type
_entity.pdbx_description
1 polymer ?
#
loop_
_entity_poly.entity_id
_entity_poly.type
_entity_poly.pdbx_seq_one_letter_code
_entity_poly.pdbx_strand_id
1 'polypeptide(L)'
;MHYLAFVFLLISFNSYADLSINYYHDNTKRVLAGYNHKSGLLFEAKNAEKIIHIATVEWPPYIGDHLCNKGWVYQFAVALLNSKGYSVYIEFLPWARAVRNVELGKADILMPEYFIEDTAPSDYVQGKTRRELLGLSNSFKGGEIAFLKRKGEVDRFSGNLKSLKGQKIG
;
A
#
# COMPACT_ATOMS: atom_id res chain seq x y z
N MET A 1 -27.95 -19.33 -51.98
CA MET A 1 -26.69 -19.59 -51.23
C MET A 1 -26.34 -18.31 -50.48
N HIS A 2 -27.11 -17.96 -49.44
CA HIS A 2 -26.86 -18.27 -48.01
C HIS A 2 -25.48 -17.79 -47.52
N TYR A 3 -25.48 -16.56 -47.01
CA TYR A 3 -24.69 -16.00 -45.92
C TYR A 3 -23.16 -16.22 -45.96
N LEU A 4 -22.45 -15.30 -46.64
CA LEU A 4 -21.02 -15.11 -46.39
C LEU A 4 -20.88 -14.36 -45.06
N ALA A 5 -20.45 -15.11 -44.05
CA ALA A 5 -20.46 -14.75 -42.65
C ALA A 5 -19.60 -13.51 -42.34
N PHE A 6 -20.27 -12.49 -41.79
CA PHE A 6 -19.71 -11.33 -41.13
C PHE A 6 -19.20 -11.78 -39.74
N VAL A 7 -17.99 -12.32 -39.66
CA VAL A 7 -17.36 -12.71 -38.37
C VAL A 7 -15.90 -12.28 -38.35
N PHE A 8 -15.69 -10.98 -38.13
CA PHE A 8 -14.40 -10.41 -37.74
C PHE A 8 -14.61 -9.32 -36.68
N LEU A 9 -15.36 -9.65 -35.63
CA LEU A 9 -15.46 -8.81 -34.45
C LEU A 9 -15.28 -9.69 -33.21
N LEU A 10 -14.45 -9.19 -32.28
CA LEU A 10 -14.22 -9.69 -30.92
C LEU A 10 -13.11 -10.73 -30.74
N ILE A 11 -11.87 -10.37 -31.10
CA ILE A 11 -10.72 -10.77 -30.28
C ILE A 11 -10.24 -9.52 -29.53
N SER A 12 -11.03 -9.09 -28.55
CA SER A 12 -10.54 -8.19 -27.53
C SER A 12 -9.64 -9.02 -26.62
N PHE A 13 -8.34 -9.11 -26.94
CA PHE A 13 -7.38 -9.57 -25.96
C PHE A 13 -7.43 -8.58 -24.80
N ASN A 14 -8.06 -8.98 -23.69
CA ASN A 14 -7.84 -8.31 -22.42
C ASN A 14 -6.36 -8.50 -22.08
N SER A 15 -5.54 -7.53 -22.51
CA SER A 15 -4.15 -7.42 -22.07
C SER A 15 -4.19 -6.99 -20.62
N TYR A 16 -4.34 -7.95 -19.70
CA TYR A 16 -3.97 -7.72 -18.32
C TYR A 16 -2.46 -7.48 -18.33
N ALA A 17 -2.05 -6.23 -18.11
CA ALA A 17 -0.65 -5.93 -17.91
C ALA A 17 -0.23 -6.64 -16.62
N ASP A 18 0.54 -7.72 -16.74
CA ASP A 18 1.15 -8.37 -15.58
C ASP A 18 1.93 -7.32 -14.79
N LEU A 19 1.61 -7.19 -13.50
CA LEU A 19 2.29 -6.23 -12.64
C LEU A 19 3.74 -6.68 -12.47
N SER A 20 4.67 -5.88 -13.00
CA SER A 20 6.09 -6.10 -12.83
C SER A 20 6.75 -4.98 -12.03
N ILE A 21 7.70 -5.36 -11.19
CA ILE A 21 8.51 -4.43 -10.41
C ILE A 21 9.92 -4.47 -10.94
N ASN A 22 10.41 -3.29 -11.32
CA ASN A 22 11.72 -3.12 -11.96
C ASN A 22 12.61 -2.32 -11.01
N TYR A 23 13.77 -2.87 -10.65
CA TYR A 23 14.76 -2.17 -9.81
C TYR A 23 16.17 -2.62 -10.15
N TYR A 24 17.17 -1.87 -9.68
CA TYR A 24 18.58 -2.24 -9.80
C TYR A 24 19.11 -2.74 -8.47
N HIS A 25 19.89 -3.82 -8.50
CA HIS A 25 20.63 -4.34 -7.37
C HIS A 25 22.00 -4.81 -7.85
N ASP A 26 23.08 -4.33 -7.23
CA ASP A 26 24.47 -4.60 -7.64
C ASP A 26 24.69 -4.33 -9.15
N ASN A 27 24.24 -3.17 -9.63
CA ASN A 27 24.26 -2.76 -11.05
C ASN A 27 23.55 -3.71 -12.03
N THR A 28 22.80 -4.68 -11.52
CA THR A 28 22.02 -5.61 -12.32
C THR A 28 20.56 -5.22 -12.27
N LYS A 29 19.93 -5.05 -13.44
CA LYS A 29 18.48 -4.84 -13.53
C LYS A 29 17.77 -6.12 -13.10
N ARG A 30 16.83 -6.00 -12.18
CA ARG A 30 15.92 -7.04 -11.72
C ARG A 30 14.51 -6.71 -12.18
N VAL A 31 13.79 -7.74 -12.62
CA VAL A 31 12.38 -7.66 -13.00
C VAL A 31 11.67 -8.75 -12.22
N LEU A 32 10.72 -8.36 -11.38
CA LEU A 32 9.89 -9.27 -10.60
C LEU A 32 8.49 -9.27 -11.19
N ALA A 33 8.00 -10.44 -11.59
CA ALA A 33 6.60 -10.62 -11.95
C ALA A 33 5.80 -10.93 -10.68
N GLY A 34 4.72 -10.20 -10.45
CA GLY A 34 3.75 -10.52 -9.42
C GLY A 34 2.73 -11.53 -9.95
N TYR A 35 2.36 -12.50 -9.12
CA TYR A 35 1.29 -13.44 -9.43
C TYR A 35 0.25 -13.50 -8.32
N ASN A 36 -0.98 -13.88 -8.67
CA ASN A 36 -2.08 -13.96 -7.72
C ASN A 36 -1.78 -14.96 -6.61
N HIS A 37 -1.87 -14.51 -5.37
CA HIS A 37 -1.70 -15.33 -4.18
C HIS A 37 -2.71 -14.88 -3.12
N LYS A 38 -3.64 -15.77 -2.75
CA LYS A 38 -4.74 -15.45 -1.82
C LYS A 38 -5.51 -14.19 -2.29
N SER A 39 -5.60 -13.16 -1.43
CA SER A 39 -6.28 -11.89 -1.69
C SER A 39 -5.37 -10.81 -2.29
N GLY A 40 -4.12 -11.13 -2.63
CA GLY A 40 -3.15 -10.16 -3.12
C GLY A 40 -2.18 -10.74 -4.14
N LEU A 41 -0.99 -10.15 -4.21
CA LEU A 41 0.07 -10.56 -5.13
C LEU A 41 1.30 -11.03 -4.38
N LEU A 42 1.95 -12.05 -4.91
CA LEU A 42 3.22 -12.58 -4.41
C LEU A 42 4.33 -12.32 -5.44
N PHE A 43 5.46 -11.84 -4.95
CA PHE A 43 6.70 -11.63 -5.69
C PHE A 43 7.79 -12.50 -5.07
N GLU A 44 8.27 -13.50 -5.80
CA GLU A 44 9.26 -14.43 -5.27
C GLU A 44 10.68 -13.87 -5.30
N ALA A 45 11.45 -14.15 -4.26
CA ALA A 45 12.89 -14.04 -4.28
C ALA A 45 13.54 -15.42 -4.49
N LYS A 46 14.72 -15.44 -5.09
CA LYS A 46 15.47 -16.68 -5.31
C LYS A 46 15.93 -17.26 -3.97
N ASN A 47 15.62 -18.52 -3.72
CA ASN A 47 15.95 -19.25 -2.48
C ASN A 47 15.42 -18.58 -1.20
N ALA A 48 14.26 -17.93 -1.29
CA ALA A 48 13.68 -17.25 -0.13
C ALA A 48 13.31 -18.26 0.98
N GLU A 49 13.85 -18.05 2.18
CA GLU A 49 13.50 -18.84 3.37
C GLU A 49 12.18 -18.38 4.00
N LYS A 50 11.79 -17.12 3.78
CA LYS A 50 10.58 -16.51 4.36
C LYS A 50 9.83 -15.67 3.33
N ILE A 51 8.50 -15.76 3.38
CA ILE A 51 7.59 -14.82 2.73
C ILE A 51 7.23 -13.73 3.74
N ILE A 52 7.47 -12.47 3.40
CA ILE A 52 7.04 -11.31 4.18
C ILE A 52 5.64 -10.92 3.75
N HIS A 53 4.71 -10.94 4.69
CA HIS A 53 3.32 -10.55 4.46
C HIS A 53 3.10 -9.07 4.79
N ILE A 54 2.79 -8.27 3.78
CA ILE A 54 2.45 -6.85 3.89
C ILE A 54 0.93 -6.68 3.79
N ALA A 55 0.33 -6.11 4.84
CA ALA A 55 -1.04 -5.63 4.81
C ALA A 55 -1.04 -4.12 4.51
N THR A 56 -1.82 -3.69 3.52
CA THR A 56 -1.87 -2.29 3.07
C THR A 56 -3.30 -1.82 2.81
N VAL A 57 -3.44 -0.56 2.39
CA VAL A 57 -4.69 0.18 2.20
C VAL A 57 -4.64 1.00 0.91
N GLU A 58 -5.81 1.42 0.42
CA GLU A 58 -5.95 2.42 -0.63
C GLU A 58 -5.53 3.81 -0.13
N TRP A 59 -4.40 4.31 -0.61
CA TRP A 59 -3.89 5.63 -0.26
C TRP A 59 -3.22 6.34 -1.45
N PRO A 60 -3.99 6.71 -2.50
CA PRO A 60 -3.46 7.36 -3.67
C PRO A 60 -2.90 8.76 -3.36
N PRO A 61 -1.87 9.22 -4.09
CA PRO A 61 -1.20 8.54 -5.20
C PRO A 61 -0.04 7.63 -4.76
N TYR A 62 0.15 7.41 -3.47
CA TYR A 62 1.32 6.71 -2.91
C TYR A 62 1.24 5.20 -3.11
N ILE A 63 0.08 4.62 -2.82
CA ILE A 63 -0.22 3.19 -2.96
C ILE A 63 -1.71 3.01 -3.26
N GLY A 64 -2.08 2.04 -4.10
CA GLY A 64 -3.48 1.74 -4.36
C GLY A 64 -3.67 0.61 -5.37
N ASP A 65 -4.67 -0.24 -5.19
CA ASP A 65 -4.87 -1.41 -6.05
C ASP A 65 -5.27 -1.00 -7.47
N HIS A 66 -5.99 0.11 -7.59
CA HIS A 66 -6.46 0.64 -8.87
C HIS A 66 -5.47 1.61 -9.54
N LEU A 67 -4.34 1.92 -8.90
CA LEU A 67 -3.31 2.77 -9.52
C LEU A 67 -2.53 1.99 -10.57
N CYS A 68 -2.15 2.68 -11.65
CA CYS A 68 -1.14 2.17 -12.58
C CYS A 68 0.14 1.85 -11.78
N ASN A 69 0.66 0.63 -11.92
CA ASN A 69 1.80 0.11 -11.16
C ASN A 69 1.66 0.16 -9.63
N LYS A 70 0.43 0.26 -9.10
CA LYS A 70 0.10 0.24 -7.67
C LYS A 70 0.67 1.38 -6.81
N GLY A 71 1.28 2.39 -7.43
CA GLY A 71 1.92 3.50 -6.72
C GLY A 71 3.37 3.21 -6.27
N TRP A 72 4.13 4.27 -6.00
CA TRP A 72 5.57 4.15 -5.80
C TRP A 72 5.95 3.48 -4.46
N VAL A 73 5.11 3.60 -3.42
CA VAL A 73 5.38 2.97 -2.11
C VAL A 73 5.30 1.45 -2.23
N TYR A 74 4.33 0.95 -3.01
CA TYR A 74 4.21 -0.47 -3.33
C TYR A 74 5.47 -0.99 -4.03
N GLN A 75 5.89 -0.29 -5.09
CA GLN A 75 7.08 -0.64 -5.88
C GLN A 75 8.35 -0.63 -5.02
N PHE A 76 8.52 0.43 -4.22
CA PHE A 76 9.68 0.62 -3.34
C PHE A 76 9.78 -0.49 -2.30
N ALA A 77 8.70 -0.80 -1.59
CA ALA A 77 8.71 -1.80 -0.52
C ALA A 77 9.02 -3.20 -1.04
N VAL A 78 8.38 -3.63 -2.14
CA VAL A 78 8.62 -4.95 -2.72
C VAL A 78 10.06 -5.04 -3.26
N ALA A 79 10.52 -4.04 -3.99
CA ALA A 79 11.90 -4.01 -4.50
C ALA A 79 12.93 -4.08 -3.36
N LEU A 80 12.72 -3.30 -2.29
CA LEU A 80 13.60 -3.29 -1.12
C LEU A 80 13.67 -4.65 -0.45
N LEU A 81 12.52 -5.25 -0.11
CA LEU A 81 12.49 -6.54 0.59
C LEU A 81 13.02 -7.68 -0.29
N ASN A 82 12.66 -7.69 -1.58
CA ASN A 82 13.16 -8.70 -2.51
C ASN A 82 14.68 -8.57 -2.73
N SER A 83 15.22 -7.35 -2.75
CA SER A 83 16.68 -7.13 -2.78
C SER A 83 17.42 -7.72 -1.57
N LYS A 84 16.71 -7.94 -0.45
CA LYS A 84 17.23 -8.61 0.75
C LYS A 84 16.98 -10.12 0.78
N GLY A 85 16.45 -10.69 -0.30
CA GLY A 85 16.22 -12.13 -0.44
C GLY A 85 14.86 -12.62 0.08
N TYR A 86 13.93 -11.70 0.41
CA TYR A 86 12.59 -12.09 0.85
C TYR A 86 11.61 -12.16 -0.31
N SER A 87 10.80 -13.22 -0.33
CA SER A 87 9.56 -13.21 -1.12
C SER A 87 8.55 -12.29 -0.43
N VAL A 88 7.75 -11.56 -1.20
CA VAL A 88 6.84 -10.54 -0.68
C VAL A 88 5.41 -10.85 -1.11
N TYR A 89 4.55 -11.15 -0.14
CA TYR A 89 3.10 -11.22 -0.32
C TYR A 89 2.51 -9.89 0.14
N ILE A 90 1.78 -9.20 -0.73
CA ILE A 90 1.17 -7.91 -0.41
C ILE A 90 -0.32 -7.92 -0.75
N GLU A 91 -1.15 -7.52 0.21
CA GLU A 91 -2.61 -7.48 0.09
C GLU A 91 -3.21 -6.14 0.52
N PHE A 92 -4.20 -5.68 -0.25
CA PHE A 92 -5.01 -4.51 0.09
C PHE A 92 -6.19 -4.91 0.97
N LEU A 93 -6.38 -4.21 2.08
CA LEU A 93 -7.45 -4.45 3.04
C LEU A 93 -8.08 -3.12 3.48
N PRO A 94 -9.31 -3.14 4.02
CA PRO A 94 -9.81 -2.01 4.80
C PRO A 94 -8.85 -1.68 5.94
N TRP A 95 -8.59 -0.40 6.19
CA TRP A 95 -7.55 0.07 7.14
C TRP A 95 -7.59 -0.66 8.50
N ALA A 96 -8.76 -0.69 9.13
CA ALA A 96 -8.97 -1.37 10.41
C ALA A 96 -8.51 -2.84 10.38
N ARG A 97 -8.74 -3.55 9.26
CA ARG A 97 -8.31 -4.94 9.09
C ARG A 97 -6.80 -5.05 8.88
N ALA A 98 -6.18 -4.11 8.16
CA ALA A 98 -4.73 -4.08 8.00
C ALA A 98 -4.03 -3.87 9.35
N VAL A 99 -4.46 -2.88 10.13
CA VAL A 99 -3.96 -2.62 11.49
C VAL A 99 -4.11 -3.86 12.37
N ARG A 100 -5.32 -4.44 12.39
CA ARG A 100 -5.58 -5.68 13.15
C ARG A 100 -4.64 -6.81 12.78
N ASN A 101 -4.41 -7.04 11.49
CA ASN A 101 -3.61 -8.15 11.04
C ASN A 101 -2.16 -8.01 11.51
N VAL A 102 -1.60 -6.81 11.53
CA VAL A 102 -0.21 -6.60 11.93
C VAL A 102 -0.08 -6.57 13.46
N GLU A 103 -0.98 -5.91 14.18
CA GLU A 103 -0.95 -5.90 15.66
C GLU A 103 -1.15 -7.29 16.29
N LEU A 104 -1.87 -8.18 15.60
CA LEU A 104 -2.06 -9.58 16.02
C LEU A 104 -1.05 -10.56 15.39
N GLY A 105 -0.02 -10.06 14.69
CA GLY A 105 1.04 -10.89 14.10
C GLY A 105 0.61 -11.79 12.93
N LYS A 106 -0.52 -11.50 12.28
CA LYS A 106 -1.02 -12.21 11.08
C LYS A 106 -0.41 -11.67 9.78
N ALA A 107 0.09 -10.45 9.81
CA ALA A 107 0.90 -9.84 8.78
C ALA A 107 2.17 -9.29 9.42
N ASP A 108 3.27 -9.28 8.69
CA ASP A 108 4.58 -8.84 9.18
C ASP A 108 4.73 -7.31 9.13
N ILE A 109 4.11 -6.65 8.14
CA ILE A 109 4.29 -5.21 7.88
C ILE A 109 2.94 -4.54 7.62
N LEU A 110 2.73 -3.39 8.27
CA LEU A 110 1.69 -2.41 7.92
C LEU A 110 2.34 -1.29 7.12
N MET A 111 1.81 -0.95 5.93
CA MET A 111 2.32 0.20 5.19
C MET A 111 1.28 0.83 4.25
N PRO A 112 1.48 2.10 3.85
CA PRO A 112 2.27 3.11 4.54
C PRO A 112 1.63 3.46 5.88
N GLU A 113 2.42 3.98 6.81
CA GLU A 113 1.94 4.41 8.13
C GLU A 113 2.70 5.69 8.50
N TYR A 114 2.00 6.61 9.18
CA TYR A 114 2.62 7.82 9.70
C TYR A 114 3.44 7.49 10.96
N PHE A 115 4.13 8.50 11.49
CA PHE A 115 4.77 8.35 12.78
C PHE A 115 3.74 7.95 13.85
N ILE A 116 4.04 6.87 14.57
CA ILE A 116 3.25 6.40 15.70
C ILE A 116 3.89 6.94 16.97
N GLU A 117 3.15 7.75 17.71
CA GLU A 117 3.58 8.25 19.02
C GLU A 117 3.69 7.12 20.05
N ASP A 118 4.61 7.24 21.00
CA ASP A 118 4.87 6.20 22.02
C ASP A 118 3.65 5.89 22.89
N THR A 119 2.76 6.85 23.06
CA THR A 119 1.53 6.72 23.86
C THR A 119 0.31 6.26 23.05
N ALA A 120 0.43 6.08 21.73
CA ALA A 120 -0.70 5.67 20.90
C ALA A 120 -1.19 4.27 21.31
N PRO A 121 -2.44 4.12 21.78
CA PRO A 121 -2.95 2.81 22.21
C PRO A 121 -3.10 1.87 21.01
N SER A 122 -2.90 0.57 21.24
CA SER A 122 -3.28 -0.45 20.26
C SER A 122 -4.79 -0.49 20.10
N ASP A 123 -5.23 -0.65 18.84
CA ASP A 123 -6.64 -0.78 18.51
C ASP A 123 -7.20 -2.17 18.85
N TYR A 124 -6.32 -3.18 18.92
CA TYR A 124 -6.72 -4.60 19.01
C TYR A 124 -6.13 -5.37 20.19
N VAL A 125 -5.16 -4.82 20.92
CA VAL A 125 -4.57 -5.44 22.10
C VAL A 125 -4.73 -4.52 23.31
N GLN A 126 -5.66 -4.89 24.18
CA GLN A 126 -5.99 -4.10 25.36
C GLN A 126 -4.77 -3.92 26.28
N GLY A 127 -4.54 -2.68 26.73
CA GLY A 127 -3.47 -2.35 27.67
C GLY A 127 -2.07 -2.27 27.06
N LYS A 128 -1.96 -2.29 25.72
CA LYS A 128 -0.71 -2.12 24.98
C LYS A 128 -0.73 -0.86 24.11
N THR A 129 0.43 -0.28 23.88
CA THR A 129 0.61 0.76 22.85
C THR A 129 1.00 0.12 21.52
N ARG A 130 0.75 0.83 20.41
CA ARG A 130 1.16 0.36 19.08
C ARG A 130 2.68 0.19 18.99
N ARG A 131 3.46 1.01 19.71
CA ARG A 131 4.93 0.94 19.72
C ARG A 131 5.49 -0.25 20.51
N GLU A 132 4.73 -0.83 21.43
CA GLU A 132 5.10 -2.10 22.07
C GLU A 132 4.92 -3.30 21.13
N LEU A 133 4.02 -3.19 20.14
CA LEU A 133 3.68 -4.27 19.21
C LEU A 133 4.41 -4.15 17.87
N LEU A 134 4.67 -2.91 17.42
CA LEU A 134 5.13 -2.60 16.08
C LEU A 134 6.44 -1.81 16.10
N GLY A 135 7.39 -2.24 15.26
CA GLY A 135 8.57 -1.45 14.90
C GLY A 135 8.24 -0.41 13.82
N LEU A 136 8.97 0.71 13.82
CA LEU A 136 8.94 1.68 12.73
C LEU A 136 10.24 1.53 11.93
N SER A 137 10.12 1.52 10.60
CA SER A 137 11.26 1.64 9.70
C SER A 137 11.88 3.03 9.78
N ASN A 138 13.02 3.23 9.10
CA ASN A 138 13.46 4.58 8.76
C ASN A 138 12.37 5.31 7.96
N SER A 139 12.27 6.63 8.17
CA SER A 139 11.33 7.44 7.42
C SER A 139 11.73 7.51 5.94
N PHE A 140 10.72 7.53 5.09
CA PHE A 140 10.84 7.86 3.68
C PHE A 140 9.92 9.03 3.37
N LYS A 141 10.06 9.63 2.18
CA LYS A 141 9.28 10.81 1.79
C LYS A 141 7.78 10.48 1.83
N GLY A 142 7.06 11.07 2.77
CA GLY A 142 5.63 10.82 2.99
C GLY A 142 4.73 11.87 2.34
N GLY A 143 3.44 11.82 2.71
CA GLY A 143 2.45 12.81 2.33
C GLY A 143 2.26 13.93 3.35
N GLU A 144 1.90 15.11 2.87
CA GLU A 144 1.55 16.25 3.72
C GLU A 144 0.16 16.04 4.33
N ILE A 145 0.01 16.38 5.61
CA ILE A 145 -1.29 16.49 6.26
C ILE A 145 -1.75 17.94 6.10
N ALA A 146 -2.90 18.13 5.46
CA ALA A 146 -3.44 19.45 5.16
C ALA A 146 -4.92 19.55 5.57
N PHE A 147 -5.36 20.77 5.91
CA PHE A 147 -6.78 21.06 6.05
C PHE A 147 -7.39 21.29 4.67
N LEU A 148 -8.47 20.57 4.38
CA LEU A 148 -9.24 20.70 3.16
C LEU A 148 -10.54 21.45 3.46
N LYS A 149 -10.95 22.34 2.54
CA LYS A 149 -12.23 23.06 2.62
C LYS A 149 -12.96 23.01 1.29
N ARG A 150 -14.26 23.29 1.31
CA ARG A 150 -15.02 23.48 0.08
C ARG A 150 -14.58 24.75 -0.64
N LYS A 151 -14.58 24.69 -1.98
CA LYS A 151 -14.33 25.86 -2.82
C LYS A 151 -15.39 26.94 -2.52
N GLY A 152 -14.95 28.19 -2.37
CA GLY A 152 -15.83 29.33 -2.05
C GLY A 152 -16.15 29.51 -0.56
N GLU A 153 -15.87 28.55 0.31
CA GLU A 153 -16.00 28.77 1.75
C GLU A 153 -14.86 29.61 2.30
N VAL A 154 -15.16 30.39 3.35
CA VAL A 154 -14.14 31.16 4.08
C VAL A 154 -13.12 30.22 4.72
N ASP A 155 -11.86 30.63 4.66
CA ASP A 155 -10.77 29.95 5.37
C ASP A 155 -10.99 30.05 6.87
N ARG A 156 -11.17 28.88 7.51
CA ARG A 156 -11.31 28.79 8.98
C ARG A 156 -9.97 28.61 9.68
N PHE A 157 -8.95 28.17 8.95
CA PHE A 157 -7.59 28.07 9.45
C PHE A 157 -6.83 29.36 9.14
N SER A 158 -6.44 30.08 10.20
CA SER A 158 -5.72 31.35 10.11
C SER A 158 -4.18 31.19 10.17
N GLY A 159 -3.66 29.98 10.01
CA GLY A 159 -2.28 29.64 10.35
C GLY A 159 -2.08 29.28 11.83
N ASN A 160 -3.10 29.45 12.68
CA ASN A 160 -3.07 29.08 14.09
C ASN A 160 -4.13 27.99 14.39
N LEU A 161 -3.72 26.85 14.96
CA LEU A 161 -4.62 25.74 15.29
C LEU A 161 -5.77 26.14 16.23
N LYS A 162 -5.60 27.17 17.07
CA LYS A 162 -6.67 27.67 17.95
C LYS A 162 -7.88 28.18 17.15
N SER A 163 -7.70 28.64 15.91
CA SER A 163 -8.81 29.07 15.05
C SER A 163 -9.76 27.94 14.66
N LEU A 164 -9.34 26.68 14.83
CA LEU A 164 -10.14 25.51 14.55
C LEU A 164 -10.95 25.02 15.77
N LYS A 165 -10.82 25.64 16.94
CA LYS A 165 -11.59 25.25 18.13
C LYS A 165 -13.09 25.41 17.86
N GLY A 166 -13.85 24.33 18.05
CA GLY A 166 -15.30 24.28 17.80
C GLY A 166 -15.68 24.03 16.33
N GLN A 167 -14.71 23.92 15.41
CA GLN A 167 -14.98 23.52 14.04
C GLN A 167 -15.24 22.01 13.97
N LYS A 168 -16.14 21.60 13.07
CA LYS A 168 -16.33 20.19 12.73
C LYS A 168 -15.26 19.80 11.70
N ILE A 169 -14.43 18.82 12.03
CA ILE A 169 -13.35 18.29 11.17
C ILE A 169 -13.63 16.80 10.96
N GLY A 170 -13.53 16.35 9.71
CA GLY A 170 -13.72 14.97 9.28
C GLY A 170 -13.38 14.79 7.81
#